data_AF-A0A1W9LCN9-F1
#
_entry.id   AF-A0A1W9LCN9-F1
#
_cell.length_a   1.000
_cell.length_b   1.000
_cell.length_c   1.000
_cell.angle_alpha   90.00
_cell.angle_beta   90.00
_cell.angle_gamma   90.00
#
_symmetry.space_group_name_H-M   'P 1'
#
loop_
_entity.id
_entity.type
_entity.pdbx_description
1 polymer ?
#
loop_
_entity_poly.entity_id
_entity_poly.type
_entity_poly.pdbx_seq_one_letter_code
_entity_poly.pdbx_strand_id
1 'polypeptide(L)'
;YPKLLGELAEEFRDYATRGGQGFVSTHSPDFLNAVQLEEVFWLVKENGYTVIKRAREDKQIAAYMADGDQMGYLWKQGFFEGAHPQ
;
A
#
# COMPACT_ATOMS: atom_id res chain seq x y z
N TYR A 1 0.50 -18.18 3.51
CA TYR A 1 0.12 -18.55 2.14
C TYR A 1 0.09 -17.31 1.27
N PRO A 2 1.24 -16.89 0.69
CA PRO A 2 1.33 -15.65 -0.10
C PRO A 2 0.39 -15.62 -1.32
N LYS A 3 0.11 -16.79 -1.91
CA LYS A 3 -0.79 -16.93 -3.06
C LYS A 3 -2.22 -16.44 -2.82
N LEU A 4 -2.72 -16.51 -1.58
CA LEU A 4 -4.08 -16.10 -1.23
C LEU A 4 -4.21 -14.59 -1.06
N LEU A 5 -3.11 -13.86 -0.84
CA LEU A 5 -3.15 -12.43 -0.58
C LEU A 5 -3.49 -11.62 -1.84
N GLY A 6 -3.09 -12.12 -3.01
CA GLY A 6 -3.49 -11.54 -4.30
C GLY A 6 -4.98 -11.64 -4.53
N GLU A 7 -5.53 -12.86 -4.43
CA GLU A 7 -6.97 -13.11 -4.56
C GLU A 7 -7.78 -12.28 -3.55
N LEU A 8 -7.31 -12.19 -2.31
CA LEU A 8 -7.96 -11.38 -1.27
C LEU A 8 -7.97 -9.88 -1.61
N ALA A 9 -6.89 -9.34 -2.19
CA ALA A 9 -6.86 -7.94 -2.62
C ALA A 9 -7.86 -7.67 -3.76
N GLU A 10 -7.97 -8.60 -4.72
CA GLU A 10 -8.99 -8.54 -5.78
C GLU A 10 -10.42 -8.59 -5.20
N GLU A 11 -10.69 -9.48 -4.24
CA GLU A 11 -12.00 -9.57 -3.59
C GLU A 11 -12.40 -8.26 -2.89
N PHE A 12 -11.45 -7.58 -2.23
CA PHE A 12 -11.71 -6.28 -1.63
C PHE A 12 -11.99 -5.20 -2.67
N ARG A 13 -11.26 -5.22 -3.80
CA ARG A 13 -11.50 -4.31 -4.91
C ARG A 13 -12.89 -4.55 -5.51
N ASP A 14 -13.25 -5.80 -5.76
CA ASP A 14 -14.57 -6.18 -6.26
C ASP A 14 -15.70 -5.84 -5.27
N TYR A 15 -15.44 -5.92 -3.97
CA TYR A 15 -16.38 -5.43 -2.96
C TYR A 15 -16.57 -3.91 -3.06
N ALA A 16 -15.48 -3.15 -3.25
CA ALA A 16 -15.54 -1.70 -3.39
C ALA A 16 -16.22 -1.24 -4.69
N THR A 17 -15.99 -1.93 -5.83
CA THR A 17 -16.65 -1.61 -7.10
C THR A 17 -18.17 -1.83 -7.05
N ARG A 18 -18.64 -2.74 -6.19
CA ARG A 18 -20.07 -2.97 -5.90
C ARG A 18 -20.68 -1.93 -4.96
N GLY A 19 -19.92 -0.91 -4.54
CA GLY A 19 -20.37 0.17 -3.66
C GLY A 19 -20.09 -0.07 -2.17
N GLY A 20 -19.39 -1.16 -1.83
CA GLY A 20 -18.88 -1.40 -0.48
C GLY A 20 -17.74 -0.45 -0.11
N GLN A 21 -17.46 -0.31 1.18
CA GLN A 21 -16.29 0.40 1.67
C GLN A 21 -15.62 -0.42 2.76
N GLY A 22 -14.31 -0.61 2.65
CA GLY A 22 -13.50 -1.33 3.62
C GLY A 22 -12.15 -0.65 3.80
N PHE A 23 -11.59 -0.79 5.00
CA PHE A 23 -10.23 -0.37 5.30
C PHE A 23 -9.47 -1.59 5.84
N VAL A 24 -8.34 -1.91 5.20
CA VAL A 24 -7.50 -3.05 5.56
C VAL A 24 -6.18 -2.50 6.07
N SER A 25 -5.83 -2.81 7.32
CA SER A 25 -4.48 -2.58 7.83
C SER A 25 -3.63 -3.83 7.60
N THR A 26 -2.40 -3.64 7.13
CA THR A 26 -1.48 -4.74 6.83
C THR A 26 -0.05 -4.33 7.09
N HIS A 27 0.76 -5.29 7.55
CA HIS A 27 2.22 -5.23 7.57
C HIS A 27 2.83 -6.27 6.62
N SER A 28 2.02 -6.80 5.68
CA SER A 28 2.48 -7.79 4.71
C SER A 28 2.95 -7.10 3.43
N PRO A 29 4.25 -7.19 3.09
CA PRO A 29 4.76 -6.69 1.82
C PRO A 29 4.16 -7.47 0.63
N ASP A 30 3.86 -8.74 0.82
CA ASP A 30 3.25 -9.58 -0.23
C ASP A 30 1.81 -9.11 -0.53
N PHE A 31 1.08 -8.64 0.48
CA PHE A 31 -0.23 -8.01 0.26
C PHE A 31 -0.10 -6.64 -0.41
N LEU A 32 0.89 -5.83 -0.02
CA LEU A 32 1.18 -4.55 -0.68
C LEU A 32 1.49 -4.76 -2.18
N ASN A 33 2.20 -5.82 -2.55
CA ASN A 33 2.47 -6.13 -3.96
C ASN A 33 1.20 -6.43 -4.79
N ALA A 34 0.06 -6.70 -4.15
CA ALA A 34 -1.20 -7.02 -4.82
C ALA A 34 -2.16 -5.82 -4.97
N VAL A 35 -1.83 -4.67 -4.39
CA VAL A 35 -2.68 -3.46 -4.41
C VAL A 35 -2.12 -2.40 -5.36
N GLN A 36 -3.02 -1.56 -5.86
CA GLN A 36 -2.72 -0.48 -6.80
C GLN A 36 -2.23 0.78 -6.06
N LEU A 37 -1.57 1.67 -6.80
CA LEU A 37 -0.99 2.92 -6.29
C LEU A 37 -2.03 3.82 -5.58
N GLU A 38 -3.26 3.82 -6.07
CA GLU A 38 -4.37 4.62 -5.56
C GLU A 38 -4.99 4.06 -4.27
N GLU A 39 -4.71 2.78 -3.96
CA GLU A 39 -5.33 2.01 -2.88
C GLU A 39 -4.52 2.07 -1.57
N VAL A 40 -3.32 2.65 -1.62
CA VAL A 40 -2.38 2.62 -0.49
C VAL A 40 -2.25 3.97 0.20
N PHE A 41 -2.43 3.91 1.51
CA PHE A 41 -2.08 4.95 2.46
C PHE A 41 -1.06 4.39 3.44
N TRP A 42 -0.13 5.23 3.90
CA TRP A 42 0.68 4.90 5.07
C TRP A 42 0.59 6.00 6.11
N LEU A 43 0.68 5.58 7.37
CA LEU A 43 0.50 6.44 8.53
C LEU A 43 1.87 6.69 9.16
N VAL A 44 2.22 7.96 9.34
CA VAL A 44 3.46 8.37 10.00
C VAL A 44 3.17 9.25 11.20
N LYS A 45 4.02 9.15 12.22
CA LYS A 45 3.93 9.99 13.41
C LYS A 45 4.86 11.20 13.26
N GLU A 46 4.28 12.39 13.21
CA GLU A 46 4.99 13.66 13.15
C GLU A 46 4.53 14.56 14.30
N ASN A 47 5.46 15.04 15.13
CA ASN A 47 5.18 15.92 16.28
C ASN A 47 4.08 15.40 17.25
N GLY A 48 3.94 14.08 17.38
CA GLY A 48 2.92 13.47 18.24
C GLY A 48 1.56 13.24 17.56
N TYR A 49 1.40 13.64 16.30
CA TYR A 49 0.17 13.49 15.52
C TYR A 49 0.38 12.51 14.35
N THR A 50 -0.72 11.88 13.92
CA THR A 50 -0.71 11.02 12.73
C THR A 50 -0.86 11.87 11.48
N VAL A 51 0.06 11.72 10.54
CA VAL A 51 -0.03 12.22 9.18
C VAL A 51 -0.29 11.04 8.26
N ILE A 52 -1.27 11.20 7.37
CA ILE A 52 -1.64 10.18 6.39
C ILE A 52 -1.01 10.58 5.06
N LYS A 53 -0.18 9.69 4.50
CA LYS A 53 0.42 9.87 3.17
C LYS A 53 -0.23 8.91 2.18
N ARG A 54 -0.48 9.38 0.95
CA ARG A 54 -1.06 8.59 -0.15
C ARG A 54 0.04 8.17 -1.10
N ALA A 55 0.13 6.90 -1.44
CA ALA A 55 1.18 6.39 -2.34
C ALA A 55 1.17 7.12 -3.69
N ARG A 56 -0.02 7.33 -4.28
CA ARG A 56 -0.18 8.12 -5.52
C ARG A 56 0.30 9.57 -5.50
N GLU A 57 0.51 10.16 -4.32
CA GLU A 57 0.96 11.56 -4.17
C GLU A 57 2.49 11.66 -4.02
N ASP A 58 3.17 10.54 -3.80
CA ASP A 58 4.62 10.47 -3.79
C ASP A 58 5.15 10.26 -5.21
N LYS A 59 5.89 11.26 -5.73
CA LYS A 59 6.38 11.24 -7.12
C LYS A 59 7.36 10.11 -7.39
N GLN A 60 8.15 9.70 -6.39
CA GLN A 60 9.16 8.67 -6.55
C GLN A 60 8.52 7.29 -6.56
N ILE A 61 7.62 7.02 -5.61
CA ILE A 61 6.86 5.76 -5.56
C ILE A 61 6.03 5.60 -6.85
N ALA A 62 5.32 6.66 -7.27
CA ALA A 62 4.53 6.64 -8.49
C ALA A 62 5.37 6.36 -9.74
N ALA A 63 6.57 6.95 -9.85
CA ALA A 63 7.49 6.70 -10.96
C ALA A 63 7.97 5.25 -10.98
N TYR A 64 8.41 4.70 -9.85
CA TYR A 64 8.90 3.32 -9.80
C TYR A 64 7.81 2.29 -10.07
N MET A 65 6.61 2.49 -9.56
CA MET A 65 5.48 1.61 -9.91
C MET A 65 5.13 1.69 -11.40
N ALA A 66 5.24 2.86 -12.04
CA ALA A 66 5.06 2.99 -13.48
C ALA A 66 6.15 2.25 -14.28
N ASP A 67 7.38 2.16 -13.74
CA ASP A 67 8.50 1.40 -14.31
C ASP A 67 8.43 -0.11 -14.02
N GLY A 68 7.42 -0.57 -13.27
CA GLY A 68 7.13 -1.98 -13.02
C GLY A 68 7.57 -2.51 -11.65
N ASP A 69 8.05 -1.65 -10.74
CA ASP A 69 8.32 -2.06 -9.35
C ASP A 69 7.02 -2.39 -8.59
N GLN A 70 7.18 -3.21 -7.55
CA GLN A 70 6.05 -3.61 -6.70
C GLN A 70 6.08 -2.88 -5.36
N MET A 71 4.89 -2.47 -4.90
CA MET A 71 4.70 -1.63 -3.72
C MET A 71 5.36 -2.17 -2.44
N GLY A 72 5.24 -3.47 -2.18
CA GLY A 72 5.85 -4.13 -1.04
C GLY A 72 7.37 -4.21 -1.12
N TYR A 73 7.96 -4.23 -2.31
CA TYR A 73 9.41 -4.09 -2.49
C TYR A 73 9.87 -2.68 -2.18
N LEU A 74 9.15 -1.67 -2.70
CA LEU A 74 9.43 -0.27 -2.40
C LEU A 74 9.35 0.00 -0.89
N TRP A 75 8.37 -0.62 -0.21
CA TRP A 75 8.25 -0.56 1.24
C TRP A 75 9.47 -1.17 1.97
N LYS A 76 9.89 -2.38 1.58
CA LYS A 76 11.08 -3.04 2.13
C LYS A 76 12.38 -2.28 1.88
N GLN A 77 12.46 -1.56 0.76
CA GLN A 77 13.61 -0.73 0.40
C GLN A 77 13.63 0.62 1.15
N GLY A 78 12.57 0.94 1.89
CA GLY A 78 12.51 2.13 2.74
C GLY A 78 11.98 3.38 2.05
N PHE A 79 11.34 3.28 0.88
CA PHE A 79 10.74 4.43 0.20
C PHE A 79 9.52 5.02 0.94
N PHE A 80 8.96 4.27 1.89
CA PHE A 80 7.87 4.74 2.73
C PHE A 80 8.46 5.40 3.98
N GLU A 81 8.94 6.62 3.82
CA GLU A 81 9.57 7.38 4.90
C GLU A 81 8.69 7.40 6.15
N GLY A 82 9.28 7.08 7.30
CA GLY A 82 8.59 7.07 8.60
C GLY A 82 7.73 5.83 8.86
N ALA A 83 7.60 4.91 7.90
CA ALA A 83 6.88 3.65 8.04
C ALA A 83 7.78 2.46 7.68
N HIS A 84 8.93 2.33 8.33
CA HIS A 84 9.86 1.23 8.04
C HIS A 84 9.33 -0.12 8.60
N PRO A 85 9.43 -1.22 7.84
CA PRO A 85 9.19 -2.56 8.38
C PRO A 85 10.30 -2.93 9.39
N GLN A 86 9.91 -3.44 10.56
CA GLN A 86 10.83 -4.06 11.54
C GLN A 86 10.84 -5.57 11.36
#